data_AF-A0A1V6TWF0-F1
#
_entry.id   AF-A0A1V6TWF0-F1
#
_cell.length_a   1.000
_cell.length_b   1.000
_cell.length_c   1.000
_cell.angle_alpha   90.00
_cell.angle_beta   90.00
_cell.angle_gamma   90.00
#
_symmetry.space_group_name_H-M   'P 1'
#
loop_
_entity.id
_entity.type
_entity.pdbx_description
1 polymer ?
#
loop_
_entity_poly.entity_id
_entity_poly.type
_entity_poly.pdbx_seq_one_letter_code
_entity_poly.pdbx_strand_id
1 'polypeptide(L)'
;MVVAKSKCRVDMEAQEPALRDRPDDYFTYGVGRFWKILPTRPYMNSRLDYRAALTFVQNVESVQAQLDTLMENLRLCRGDNIGSRDLECYDFLKWWATSANNPKYNWGDATLPYLDIKNAYPLEPVEPFLHGGEGLSHIVPLTTLKIKLYFLLLATHGAHAYEEATENTRKVMDGMMELRDLTMARNPHAANLTSLEAQPEIQKLKTQIRKLYHAVNKANPYFWPEAINPDETLNATMMWTWQACHETFGALHIVYAAVNDPKDEFTF
;
A
#
# COMPACT_ATOMS: atom_id res chain seq x y z
N MET A 1 0.48 15.73 22.95
CA MET A 1 0.50 14.45 22.21
C MET A 1 0.00 13.27 23.06
N VAL A 2 0.63 12.97 24.22
CA VAL A 2 0.18 11.88 25.13
C VAL A 2 -1.27 12.05 25.59
N VAL A 3 -1.69 13.28 25.91
CA VAL A 3 -3.07 13.62 26.31
C VAL A 3 -4.09 13.38 25.18
N ALA A 4 -3.72 13.69 23.93
CA ALA A 4 -4.60 13.51 22.77
C ALA A 4 -4.84 12.02 22.45
N LYS A 5 -3.78 11.20 22.50
CA LYS A 5 -3.88 9.73 22.40
C LYS A 5 -4.78 9.15 23.50
N SER A 6 -4.54 9.55 24.75
CA SER A 6 -5.32 9.07 25.89
C SER A 6 -6.80 9.40 25.74
N LYS A 7 -7.11 10.61 25.27
CA LYS A 7 -8.49 11.05 25.01
C LYS A 7 -9.14 10.24 23.89
N CYS A 8 -8.50 10.14 22.71
CA CYS A 8 -9.08 9.41 21.57
C CYS A 8 -9.30 7.93 21.89
N ARG A 9 -8.41 7.31 22.68
CA ARG A 9 -8.59 5.94 23.15
C ARG A 9 -9.82 5.80 24.05
N VAL A 10 -9.96 6.68 25.04
CA VAL A 10 -11.12 6.67 25.96
C VAL A 10 -12.42 6.90 25.20
N ASP A 11 -12.43 7.85 24.27
CA ASP A 11 -13.60 8.13 23.43
C ASP A 11 -13.99 6.90 22.61
N MET A 12 -13.02 6.23 21.97
CA MET A 12 -13.24 4.98 21.23
C MET A 12 -13.74 3.84 22.13
N GLU A 13 -13.12 3.64 23.30
CA GLU A 13 -13.50 2.61 24.28
C GLU A 13 -14.90 2.84 24.84
N ALA A 14 -15.37 4.09 24.93
CA ALA A 14 -16.72 4.42 25.38
C ALA A 14 -17.81 4.14 24.33
N GLN A 15 -17.48 4.23 23.04
CA GLN A 15 -18.44 3.99 21.95
C GLN A 15 -18.85 2.52 21.83
N GLU A 16 -17.95 1.58 22.13
CA GLU A 16 -18.25 0.14 21.98
C GLU A 16 -19.34 -0.35 22.95
N PRO A 17 -19.24 -0.14 24.29
CA PRO A 17 -20.31 -0.47 25.22
C PRO A 17 -21.63 0.19 24.84
N ALA A 18 -21.61 1.48 24.46
CA ALA A 18 -22.79 2.22 24.04
C ALA A 18 -23.48 1.62 22.80
N LEU A 19 -22.73 0.92 21.94
CA LEU A 19 -23.29 0.15 20.83
C LEU A 19 -23.78 -1.23 21.23
N ARG A 20 -23.08 -1.91 22.16
CA ARG A 20 -23.46 -3.23 22.67
C ARG A 20 -24.73 -3.19 23.51
N ASP A 21 -24.99 -2.09 24.21
CA ASP A 21 -26.19 -1.90 25.02
C ASP A 21 -27.46 -1.66 24.19
N ARG A 22 -27.34 -1.54 22.85
CA ARG A 22 -28.49 -1.36 21.96
C ARG A 22 -29.16 -2.69 21.64
N PRO A 23 -30.51 -2.71 21.51
CA PRO A 23 -31.26 -3.94 21.27
C PRO A 23 -30.98 -4.58 19.91
N ASP A 24 -30.45 -3.82 18.95
CA ASP A 24 -30.25 -4.26 17.56
C ASP A 24 -29.03 -5.18 17.35
N ASP A 25 -28.20 -5.38 18.38
CA ASP A 25 -27.01 -6.24 18.38
C ASP A 25 -26.15 -6.13 17.10
N TYR A 26 -25.66 -4.92 16.83
CA TYR A 26 -24.90 -4.64 15.62
C TYR A 26 -23.59 -5.45 15.51
N PHE A 27 -23.04 -5.93 16.62
CA PHE A 27 -21.84 -6.78 16.59
C PHE A 27 -22.12 -8.21 16.12
N THR A 28 -23.38 -8.66 16.17
CA THR A 28 -23.80 -9.94 15.60
C THR A 28 -24.27 -9.76 14.14
N TYR A 29 -25.14 -8.79 13.88
CA TYR A 29 -25.82 -8.68 12.57
C TYR A 29 -25.27 -7.59 11.64
N GLY A 30 -24.49 -6.65 12.18
CA GLY A 30 -23.97 -5.51 11.43
C GLY A 30 -22.56 -5.70 10.86
N VAL A 31 -21.82 -6.71 11.30
CA VAL A 31 -20.40 -6.93 10.92
C VAL A 31 -20.26 -7.03 9.40
N GLY A 32 -19.22 -6.40 8.86
CA GLY A 32 -19.00 -6.19 7.44
C GLY A 32 -19.75 -5.00 6.84
N ARG A 33 -20.75 -4.45 7.55
CA ARG A 33 -21.63 -3.35 7.08
C ARG A 33 -21.67 -2.16 8.04
N PHE A 34 -20.78 -2.07 9.05
CA PHE A 34 -20.84 -1.03 10.08
C PHE A 34 -20.92 0.40 9.50
N TRP A 35 -20.24 0.69 8.39
CA TRP A 35 -20.33 2.04 7.81
C TRP A 35 -21.71 2.37 7.22
N LYS A 36 -22.46 1.36 6.77
CA LYS A 36 -23.81 1.51 6.21
C LYS A 36 -24.88 1.65 7.30
N ILE A 37 -24.56 1.28 8.53
CA ILE A 37 -25.45 1.39 9.69
C ILE A 37 -25.16 2.74 10.37
N LEU A 38 -26.11 3.68 10.29
CA LEU A 38 -25.93 5.04 10.84
C LEU A 38 -25.50 5.04 12.33
N PRO A 39 -26.16 4.26 13.21
CA PRO A 39 -25.75 4.09 14.61
C PRO A 39 -24.28 3.78 14.88
N THR A 40 -23.62 3.00 14.02
CA THR A 40 -22.26 2.51 14.26
C THR A 40 -21.18 3.45 13.72
N ARG A 41 -21.54 4.50 12.97
CA ARG A 41 -20.56 5.45 12.41
C ARG A 41 -19.75 6.22 13.46
N PRO A 42 -20.32 6.69 14.58
CA PRO A 42 -19.53 7.34 15.63
C PRO A 42 -18.41 6.46 16.16
N TYR A 43 -18.68 5.16 16.35
CA TYR A 43 -17.65 4.19 16.73
C TYR A 43 -16.58 4.04 15.65
N MET A 44 -16.95 3.83 14.39
CA MET A 44 -15.99 3.73 13.28
C MET A 44 -15.11 4.98 13.16
N ASN A 45 -15.69 6.18 13.30
CA ASN A 45 -14.94 7.43 13.28
C ASN A 45 -13.99 7.55 14.46
N SER A 46 -14.43 7.22 15.68
CA SER A 46 -13.55 7.26 16.87
C SER A 46 -12.33 6.35 16.74
N ARG A 47 -12.46 5.22 16.02
CA ARG A 47 -11.34 4.32 15.69
C ARG A 47 -10.35 4.98 14.71
N LEU A 48 -10.84 5.74 13.73
CA LEU A 48 -9.98 6.52 12.83
C LEU A 48 -9.25 7.64 13.57
N ASP A 49 -9.95 8.36 14.45
CA ASP A 49 -9.36 9.43 15.26
C ASP A 49 -8.28 8.87 16.18
N TYR A 50 -8.52 7.70 16.78
CA TYR A 50 -7.52 6.98 17.56
C TYR A 50 -6.29 6.59 16.72
N ARG A 51 -6.49 6.03 15.51
CA ARG A 51 -5.39 5.75 14.56
C ARG A 51 -4.59 7.02 14.25
N ALA A 52 -5.27 8.11 13.89
CA ALA A 52 -4.61 9.37 13.56
C ALA A 52 -3.78 9.90 14.74
N ALA A 53 -4.29 9.77 15.97
CA ALA A 53 -3.54 10.13 17.17
C ALA A 53 -2.31 9.24 17.41
N LEU A 54 -2.38 7.96 17.04
CA LEU A 54 -1.26 7.02 17.14
C LEU A 54 -0.14 7.33 16.13
N THR A 55 -0.42 7.92 14.98
CA THR A 55 0.58 8.29 13.97
C THR A 55 1.68 9.20 14.54
N PHE A 56 1.37 10.02 15.54
CA PHE A 56 2.35 10.89 16.18
C PHE A 56 3.24 10.18 17.20
N VAL A 57 2.91 8.95 17.60
CA VAL A 57 3.68 8.17 18.58
C VAL A 57 4.62 7.22 17.84
N GLN A 58 5.91 7.56 17.85
CA GLN A 58 6.96 6.85 17.11
C GLN A 58 7.52 5.67 17.91
N ASN A 59 6.71 4.62 18.10
CA ASN A 59 7.19 3.36 18.66
C ASN A 59 6.47 2.15 18.04
N VAL A 60 7.04 0.97 18.26
CA VAL A 60 6.57 -0.29 17.67
C VAL A 60 5.14 -0.60 18.12
N GLU A 61 4.82 -0.36 19.39
CA GLU A 61 3.49 -0.62 19.94
C GLU A 61 2.42 0.26 19.29
N SER A 62 2.75 1.50 18.96
CA SER A 62 1.85 2.41 18.25
C SER A 62 1.61 1.97 16.82
N VAL A 63 2.65 1.49 16.13
CA VAL A 63 2.52 0.93 14.78
C VAL A 63 1.64 -0.31 14.80
N GLN A 64 1.85 -1.21 15.77
CA GLN A 64 1.01 -2.40 15.94
C GLN A 64 -0.45 -2.02 16.24
N ALA A 65 -0.69 -1.08 17.16
CA ALA A 65 -2.05 -0.64 17.49
C ALA A 65 -2.76 0.03 16.30
N GLN A 66 -2.02 0.75 15.44
CA GLN A 66 -2.56 1.28 14.18
C GLN A 66 -2.97 0.14 13.24
N LEU A 67 -2.12 -0.87 13.07
CA LEU A 67 -2.41 -2.05 12.26
C LEU A 67 -3.65 -2.78 12.79
N ASP A 68 -3.72 -3.08 14.08
CA ASP A 68 -4.85 -3.77 14.70
C ASP A 68 -6.16 -2.99 14.51
N THR A 69 -6.10 -1.66 14.67
CA THR A 69 -7.25 -0.77 14.46
C THR A 69 -7.75 -0.84 13.03
N LEU A 70 -6.84 -0.83 12.05
CA LEU A 70 -7.15 -0.92 10.62
C LEU A 70 -7.73 -2.29 10.25
N MET A 71 -7.11 -3.38 10.72
CA MET A 71 -7.60 -4.73 10.46
C MET A 71 -8.99 -4.97 11.03
N GLU A 72 -9.25 -4.45 12.23
CA GLU A 72 -10.57 -4.55 12.84
C GLU A 72 -11.60 -3.65 12.14
N ASN A 73 -11.20 -2.45 11.68
CA ASN A 73 -12.06 -1.62 10.83
C ASN A 73 -12.46 -2.33 9.53
N LEU A 74 -11.54 -3.08 8.93
CA LEU A 74 -11.80 -3.91 7.75
C LEU A 74 -12.72 -5.09 8.07
N ARG A 75 -12.60 -5.69 9.26
CA ARG A 75 -13.54 -6.74 9.70
C ARG A 75 -14.96 -6.18 9.87
N LEU A 76 -15.09 -5.03 10.53
CA LEU A 76 -16.37 -4.35 10.79
C LEU A 76 -16.99 -3.75 9.52
N CYS A 77 -16.16 -3.32 8.58
CA CYS A 77 -16.55 -2.73 7.30
C CYS A 77 -15.69 -3.28 6.16
N ARG A 78 -16.06 -4.47 5.65
CA ARG A 78 -15.29 -5.18 4.60
C ARG A 78 -15.19 -4.37 3.30
N GLY A 79 -16.20 -3.57 3.00
CA GLY A 79 -16.22 -2.65 1.86
C GLY A 79 -15.21 -1.51 1.97
N ASP A 80 -14.57 -1.34 3.11
CA ASP A 80 -13.63 -0.26 3.46
C ASP A 80 -14.11 1.12 3.01
N ASN A 81 -15.30 1.48 3.45
CA ASN A 81 -15.87 2.78 3.12
C ASN A 81 -15.16 3.95 3.83
N ILE A 82 -14.07 3.68 4.56
CA ILE A 82 -13.34 4.63 5.41
C ILE A 82 -11.82 4.66 5.17
N GLY A 83 -11.31 3.94 4.15
CA GLY A 83 -9.89 4.05 3.73
C GLY A 83 -8.89 3.42 4.72
N SER A 84 -9.19 2.24 5.25
CA SER A 84 -8.36 1.46 6.17
C SER A 84 -7.36 0.50 5.48
N ARG A 85 -7.21 0.54 4.15
CA ARG A 85 -6.51 -0.47 3.32
C ARG A 85 -5.02 -0.25 3.05
N ASP A 86 -4.25 0.27 4.00
CA ASP A 86 -2.84 0.63 3.77
C ASP A 86 -1.79 -0.41 4.18
N LEU A 87 -2.15 -1.58 4.71
CA LEU A 87 -1.19 -2.51 5.32
C LEU A 87 -1.40 -3.94 4.79
N GLU A 88 -0.32 -4.61 4.36
CA GLU A 88 -0.27 -5.86 3.56
C GLU A 88 -0.54 -5.70 2.06
N CYS A 89 0.16 -4.75 1.42
CA CYS A 89 -0.16 -4.24 0.09
C CYS A 89 -0.37 -5.31 -0.99
N TYR A 90 0.51 -6.30 -1.17
CA TYR A 90 0.38 -7.16 -2.35
C TYR A 90 -0.77 -8.17 -2.28
N ASP A 91 -0.86 -8.93 -1.18
CA ASP A 91 -1.96 -9.88 -0.95
C ASP A 91 -3.31 -9.18 -0.99
N PHE A 92 -3.39 -8.01 -0.36
CA PHE A 92 -4.56 -7.16 -0.40
C PHE A 92 -4.91 -6.73 -1.83
N LEU A 93 -3.96 -6.14 -2.56
CA LEU A 93 -4.16 -5.68 -3.93
C LEU A 93 -4.62 -6.84 -4.82
N LYS A 94 -4.00 -8.01 -4.70
CA LYS A 94 -4.38 -9.19 -5.49
C LYS A 94 -5.78 -9.66 -5.15
N TRP A 95 -6.10 -9.75 -3.87
CA TRP A 95 -7.45 -10.14 -3.43
C TRP A 95 -8.49 -9.16 -3.95
N TRP A 96 -8.17 -7.87 -3.94
CA TRP A 96 -9.01 -6.83 -4.53
C TRP A 96 -9.27 -7.07 -6.01
N ALA A 97 -8.20 -7.20 -6.80
CA ALA A 97 -8.24 -7.34 -8.24
C ALA A 97 -8.99 -8.59 -8.72
N THR A 98 -8.90 -9.68 -7.95
CA THR A 98 -9.37 -11.01 -8.38
C THR A 98 -10.65 -11.47 -7.69
N SER A 99 -10.73 -11.36 -6.36
CA SER A 99 -11.88 -11.83 -5.58
C SER A 99 -12.93 -10.75 -5.39
N ALA A 100 -12.49 -9.54 -5.02
CA ALA A 100 -13.38 -8.45 -4.64
C ALA A 100 -13.95 -7.65 -5.82
N ASN A 101 -13.29 -7.71 -6.98
CA ASN A 101 -13.79 -7.18 -8.25
C ASN A 101 -14.94 -8.02 -8.86
N ASN A 102 -15.42 -9.05 -8.16
CA ASN A 102 -16.61 -9.80 -8.56
C ASN A 102 -17.88 -8.96 -8.26
N PRO A 103 -18.69 -8.59 -9.26
CA PRO A 103 -19.92 -7.81 -9.05
C PRO A 103 -20.95 -8.49 -8.13
N LYS A 104 -20.83 -9.80 -7.95
CA LYS A 104 -21.71 -10.61 -7.09
C LYS A 104 -21.18 -10.76 -5.66
N TYR A 105 -20.03 -10.17 -5.32
CA TYR A 105 -19.45 -10.28 -4.00
C TYR A 105 -20.31 -9.55 -2.95
N ASN A 106 -20.84 -10.29 -1.98
CA ASN A 106 -21.64 -9.72 -0.91
C ASN A 106 -20.74 -9.25 0.23
N TRP A 107 -20.37 -7.97 0.20
CA TRP A 107 -19.54 -7.31 1.22
C TRP A 107 -19.97 -7.51 2.66
N GLY A 108 -21.26 -7.77 2.87
CA GLY A 108 -21.82 -7.92 4.20
C GLY A 108 -22.19 -9.35 4.55
N ASP A 109 -21.70 -10.34 3.81
CA ASP A 109 -21.72 -11.75 4.20
C ASP A 109 -20.37 -12.09 4.83
N ALA A 110 -20.37 -12.30 6.15
CA ALA A 110 -19.16 -12.59 6.90
C ALA A 110 -18.59 -13.99 6.62
N THR A 111 -19.37 -14.88 5.99
CA THR A 111 -18.98 -16.27 5.69
C THR A 111 -18.17 -16.38 4.39
N LEU A 112 -18.23 -15.36 3.53
CA LEU A 112 -17.43 -15.34 2.30
C LEU A 112 -15.94 -15.16 2.60
N PRO A 113 -15.05 -15.74 1.76
CA PRO A 113 -13.62 -15.49 1.86
C PRO A 113 -13.30 -13.99 1.80
N TYR A 114 -12.46 -13.53 2.72
CA TYR A 114 -12.09 -12.13 2.89
C TYR A 114 -10.64 -12.01 3.30
N LEU A 115 -9.83 -11.33 2.48
CA LEU A 115 -8.37 -11.21 2.68
C LEU A 115 -7.69 -12.58 2.88
N ASP A 116 -8.20 -13.59 2.18
CA ASP A 116 -7.82 -15.00 2.29
C ASP A 116 -6.67 -15.39 1.37
N ILE A 117 -6.25 -14.49 0.48
CA ILE A 117 -5.00 -14.63 -0.26
C ILE A 117 -3.84 -14.33 0.69
N LYS A 118 -2.88 -15.25 0.76
CA LYS A 118 -1.67 -15.12 1.57
C LYS A 118 -0.44 -15.53 0.79
N ASN A 119 0.65 -14.79 0.97
CA ASN A 119 1.94 -15.03 0.32
C ASN A 119 1.85 -15.04 -1.21
N ALA A 120 1.00 -14.17 -1.77
CA ALA A 120 0.90 -14.02 -3.20
C ALA A 120 2.21 -13.53 -3.80
N TYR A 121 2.53 -14.04 -4.98
CA TYR A 121 3.80 -13.78 -5.65
C TYR A 121 3.81 -12.39 -6.30
N PRO A 122 4.59 -11.41 -5.80
CA PRO A 122 4.51 -10.03 -6.29
C PRO A 122 5.12 -9.80 -7.67
N LEU A 123 5.79 -10.79 -8.27
CA LEU A 123 6.36 -10.68 -9.61
C LEU A 123 5.42 -11.22 -10.70
N GLU A 124 4.21 -11.66 -10.35
CA GLU A 124 3.21 -12.08 -11.33
C GLU A 124 2.77 -10.91 -12.26
N PRO A 125 2.13 -11.23 -13.40
CA PRO A 125 1.67 -10.23 -14.36
C PRO A 125 0.68 -9.22 -13.76
N VAL A 126 0.67 -7.98 -14.27
CA VAL A 126 -0.14 -6.86 -13.72
C VAL A 126 -1.50 -6.71 -14.40
N GLU A 127 -1.77 -7.50 -15.44
CA GLU A 127 -3.00 -7.47 -16.23
C GLU A 127 -4.27 -7.52 -15.38
N PRO A 128 -4.40 -8.38 -14.33
CA PRO A 128 -5.59 -8.41 -13.49
C PRO A 128 -5.94 -7.05 -12.86
N PHE A 129 -4.93 -6.25 -12.53
CA PHE A 129 -5.07 -4.93 -11.90
C PHE A 129 -5.43 -3.83 -12.90
N LEU A 130 -5.20 -4.07 -14.20
CA LEU A 130 -5.45 -3.11 -15.27
C LEU A 130 -6.84 -3.27 -15.90
N HIS A 131 -7.52 -4.39 -15.66
CA HIS A 131 -8.78 -4.76 -16.30
C HIS A 131 -10.05 -4.40 -15.49
N GLY A 132 -9.89 -3.90 -14.27
CA GLY A 132 -11.00 -3.44 -13.42
C GLY A 132 -11.02 -1.91 -13.30
N GLY A 133 -12.15 -1.35 -12.87
CA GLY A 133 -12.24 0.06 -12.43
C GLY A 133 -11.47 0.35 -11.15
N GLU A 134 -10.27 -0.24 -11.01
CA GLU A 134 -9.38 -0.02 -9.90
C GLU A 134 -9.04 1.46 -9.85
N GLY A 135 -9.47 2.11 -8.76
CA GLY A 135 -9.12 3.49 -8.51
C GLY A 135 -7.61 3.65 -8.39
N LEU A 136 -7.13 4.87 -8.62
CA LEU A 136 -5.73 5.26 -8.41
C LEU A 136 -5.18 4.80 -7.05
N SER A 137 -6.04 4.67 -6.04
CA SER A 137 -5.73 4.14 -4.70
C SER A 137 -5.13 2.74 -4.67
N HIS A 138 -5.26 1.95 -5.74
CA HIS A 138 -4.67 0.60 -5.84
C HIS A 138 -3.51 0.55 -6.83
N ILE A 139 -3.66 1.18 -7.99
CA ILE A 139 -2.65 1.17 -9.06
C ILE A 139 -1.38 1.92 -8.62
N VAL A 140 -1.51 3.03 -7.87
CA VAL A 140 -0.35 3.79 -7.37
C VAL A 140 0.47 2.96 -6.37
N PRO A 141 -0.10 2.41 -5.28
CA PRO A 141 0.65 1.52 -4.40
C PRO A 141 1.27 0.31 -5.11
N LEU A 142 0.56 -0.28 -6.07
CA LEU A 142 1.10 -1.38 -6.88
C LEU A 142 2.32 -0.94 -7.69
N THR A 143 2.26 0.24 -8.33
CA THR A 143 3.39 0.82 -9.07
C THR A 143 4.59 0.98 -8.16
N THR A 144 4.40 1.62 -7.01
CA THR A 144 5.43 1.81 -5.99
C THR A 144 6.05 0.48 -5.54
N LEU A 145 5.24 -0.54 -5.28
CA LEU A 145 5.73 -1.85 -4.89
C LEU A 145 6.59 -2.50 -5.99
N LYS A 146 6.13 -2.45 -7.25
CA LYS A 146 6.87 -3.01 -8.40
C LYS A 146 8.19 -2.28 -8.61
N ILE A 147 8.22 -0.96 -8.43
CA ILE A 147 9.46 -0.15 -8.46
C ILE A 147 10.43 -0.60 -7.37
N LYS A 148 9.96 -0.78 -6.13
CA LYS A 148 10.81 -1.27 -5.03
C LYS A 148 11.40 -2.64 -5.33
N LEU A 149 10.59 -3.58 -5.82
CA LEU A 149 11.06 -4.92 -6.21
C LEU A 149 12.09 -4.87 -7.35
N TYR A 150 11.89 -3.98 -8.33
CA TYR A 150 12.82 -3.78 -9.43
C TYR A 150 14.19 -3.32 -8.94
N PHE A 151 14.23 -2.29 -8.09
CA PHE A 151 15.49 -1.78 -7.54
C PHE A 151 16.16 -2.80 -6.59
N LEU A 152 15.38 -3.55 -5.81
CA LEU A 152 15.93 -4.62 -4.97
C LEU A 152 16.60 -5.73 -5.79
N LEU A 153 15.96 -6.18 -6.88
CA LEU A 153 16.54 -7.20 -7.75
C LEU A 153 17.76 -6.67 -8.49
N LEU A 154 17.73 -5.41 -8.94
CA LEU A 154 18.91 -4.77 -9.53
C LEU A 154 20.07 -4.67 -8.54
N ALA A 155 19.83 -4.22 -7.32
CA ALA A 155 20.89 -4.10 -6.32
C ALA A 155 21.47 -5.46 -5.92
N THR A 156 20.63 -6.51 -5.89
CA THR A 156 21.07 -7.85 -5.48
C THR A 156 21.73 -8.65 -6.61
N HIS A 157 21.28 -8.47 -7.87
CA HIS A 157 21.67 -9.34 -8.99
C HIS A 157 22.21 -8.60 -10.22
N GLY A 158 22.13 -7.27 -10.25
CA GLY A 158 22.52 -6.42 -11.36
C GLY A 158 23.86 -5.74 -11.17
N ALA A 159 24.93 -6.51 -10.93
CA ALA A 159 26.28 -5.96 -10.68
C ALA A 159 26.71 -4.94 -11.76
N HIS A 160 26.49 -5.27 -13.04
CA HIS A 160 26.76 -4.36 -14.16
C HIS A 160 25.89 -3.09 -14.13
N ALA A 161 24.60 -3.24 -13.85
CA ALA A 161 23.66 -2.12 -13.77
C ALA A 161 23.95 -1.19 -12.58
N TYR A 162 24.51 -1.71 -11.49
CA TYR A 162 24.96 -0.91 -10.35
C TYR A 162 26.23 -0.11 -10.68
N GLU A 163 27.18 -0.70 -11.42
CA GLU A 163 28.41 -0.04 -11.86
C GLU A 163 28.15 1.12 -12.82
N GLU A 164 27.18 0.96 -13.73
CA GLU A 164 26.79 1.98 -14.73
C GLU A 164 25.75 2.99 -14.19
N ALA A 165 25.15 2.71 -13.03
CA ALA A 165 24.13 3.56 -12.43
C ALA A 165 24.66 4.95 -12.04
N THR A 166 23.82 5.97 -12.25
CA THR A 166 24.09 7.32 -11.75
C THR A 166 24.18 7.33 -10.22
N GLU A 167 24.82 8.34 -9.65
CA GLU A 167 24.93 8.50 -8.20
C GLU A 167 23.58 8.46 -7.47
N ASN A 168 22.54 9.08 -8.03
CA ASN A 168 21.20 9.05 -7.46
C ASN A 168 20.58 7.66 -7.52
N THR A 169 20.78 6.94 -8.63
CA THR A 169 20.33 5.56 -8.81
C THR A 169 21.00 4.61 -7.82
N ARG A 170 22.32 4.75 -7.60
CA ARG A 170 23.06 3.96 -6.62
C ARG A 170 22.57 4.20 -5.21
N LYS A 171 22.33 5.45 -4.80
CA LYS A 171 21.73 5.76 -3.49
C LYS A 171 20.38 5.07 -3.25
N VAL A 172 19.54 5.00 -4.28
CA VAL A 172 18.27 4.28 -4.20
C VAL A 172 18.50 2.77 -4.06
N MET A 173 19.43 2.19 -4.83
CA MET A 173 19.79 0.78 -4.73
C MET A 173 20.37 0.42 -3.36
N ASP A 174 21.23 1.28 -2.81
CA ASP A 174 21.84 1.10 -1.48
C ASP A 174 20.77 1.11 -0.38
N GLY A 175 19.82 2.06 -0.42
CA GLY A 175 18.69 2.08 0.51
C GLY A 175 17.83 0.80 0.42
N MET A 176 17.60 0.28 -0.79
CA MET A 176 16.87 -0.99 -0.96
C MET A 176 17.65 -2.18 -0.41
N MET A 177 18.99 -2.16 -0.45
CA MET A 177 19.84 -3.19 0.16
C MET A 177 19.75 -3.18 1.68
N GLU A 178 19.62 -2.01 2.32
CA GLU A 178 19.36 -1.92 3.77
C GLU A 178 18.00 -2.55 4.14
N LEU A 179 17.02 -2.45 3.25
CA LEU A 179 15.69 -3.06 3.40
C LEU A 179 15.60 -4.51 2.89
N ARG A 180 16.71 -5.08 2.40
CA ARG A 180 16.74 -6.40 1.77
C ARG A 180 16.19 -7.46 2.70
N ASP A 181 16.78 -7.64 3.89
CA ASP A 181 16.41 -8.75 4.77
C ASP A 181 14.93 -8.69 5.18
N LEU A 182 14.40 -7.48 5.43
CA LEU A 182 12.98 -7.26 5.72
C LEU A 182 12.08 -7.61 4.52
N THR A 183 12.46 -7.19 3.32
CA THR A 183 11.69 -7.40 2.10
C THR A 183 11.74 -8.86 1.65
N MET A 184 12.89 -9.52 1.83
CA MET A 184 13.15 -10.91 1.47
C MET A 184 12.48 -11.87 2.43
N ALA A 185 12.45 -11.57 3.74
CA ALA A 185 11.66 -12.32 4.72
C ALA A 185 10.17 -12.35 4.37
N ARG A 186 9.66 -11.27 3.77
CA ARG A 186 8.26 -11.17 3.30
C ARG A 186 8.04 -11.78 1.91
N ASN A 187 9.11 -12.02 1.15
CA ASN A 187 9.05 -12.49 -0.23
C ASN A 187 10.09 -13.60 -0.47
N PRO A 188 9.93 -14.77 0.16
CA PRO A 188 10.93 -15.84 0.10
C PRO A 188 11.22 -16.32 -1.33
N HIS A 189 10.26 -16.20 -2.24
CA HIS A 189 10.47 -16.51 -3.65
C HIS A 189 11.42 -15.54 -4.36
N ALA A 190 11.25 -14.23 -4.15
CA ALA A 190 12.20 -13.24 -4.68
C ALA A 190 13.58 -13.42 -4.02
N ALA A 191 13.59 -13.89 -2.77
CA ALA A 191 14.82 -14.10 -2.02
C ALA A 191 15.71 -15.23 -2.51
N ASN A 192 15.11 -16.23 -3.13
CA ASN A 192 15.79 -17.43 -3.59
C ASN A 192 16.17 -17.37 -5.07
N LEU A 193 15.92 -16.25 -5.76
CA LEU A 193 16.30 -16.12 -7.16
C LEU A 193 17.83 -16.14 -7.30
N THR A 194 18.31 -16.94 -8.23
CA THR A 194 19.69 -16.83 -8.71
C THR A 194 19.84 -15.61 -9.61
N SER A 195 21.06 -15.12 -9.82
CA SER A 195 21.30 -14.01 -10.75
C SER A 195 20.81 -14.32 -12.17
N LEU A 196 20.83 -15.58 -12.61
CA LEU A 196 20.33 -15.99 -13.93
C LEU A 196 18.79 -15.89 -14.00
N GLU A 197 18.09 -16.26 -12.93
CA GLU A 197 16.62 -16.20 -12.85
C GLU A 197 16.10 -14.77 -12.60
N ALA A 198 16.90 -13.93 -11.94
CA ALA A 198 16.55 -12.54 -11.66
C ALA A 198 16.50 -11.67 -12.93
N GLN A 199 17.37 -11.92 -13.92
CA GLN A 199 17.44 -11.13 -15.15
C GLN A 199 16.12 -11.05 -15.94
N PRO A 200 15.44 -12.16 -16.28
CA PRO A 200 14.15 -12.08 -16.95
C PRO A 200 13.08 -11.39 -16.08
N GLU A 201 13.10 -11.57 -14.76
CA GLU A 201 12.16 -10.91 -13.86
C GLU A 201 12.40 -9.38 -13.77
N ILE A 202 13.66 -8.92 -13.83
CA ILE A 202 14.00 -7.49 -13.92
C ILE A 202 13.40 -6.87 -15.19
N GLN A 203 13.54 -7.52 -16.35
CA GLN A 203 12.99 -7.01 -17.62
C GLN A 203 11.45 -7.02 -17.63
N LYS A 204 10.85 -8.05 -17.03
CA LYS A 204 9.41 -8.15 -16.85
C LYS A 204 8.89 -7.04 -15.94
N LEU A 205 9.52 -6.81 -14.79
CA LEU A 205 9.17 -5.73 -13.87
C LEU A 205 9.24 -4.37 -14.53
N LYS A 206 10.30 -4.09 -15.29
CA LYS A 206 10.44 -2.87 -16.09
C LYS A 206 9.25 -2.65 -17.02
N THR A 207 8.82 -3.70 -17.72
CA THR A 207 7.64 -3.68 -18.60
C THR A 207 6.35 -3.44 -17.81
N GLN A 208 6.19 -4.11 -16.67
CA GLN A 208 5.02 -3.95 -15.80
C GLN A 208 4.92 -2.54 -15.21
N ILE A 209 6.04 -1.95 -14.76
CA ILE A 209 6.12 -0.59 -14.23
C ILE A 209 5.66 0.41 -15.30
N ARG A 210 6.11 0.27 -16.55
CA ARG A 210 5.64 1.12 -17.67
C ARG A 210 4.13 1.03 -17.86
N LYS A 211 3.57 -0.19 -17.89
CA LYS A 211 2.11 -0.39 -18.02
C LYS A 211 1.34 0.31 -16.89
N LEU A 212 1.79 0.15 -15.65
CA LEU A 212 1.17 0.79 -14.49
C LEU A 212 1.31 2.31 -14.52
N TYR A 213 2.50 2.83 -14.86
CA TYR A 213 2.73 4.26 -15.05
C TYR A 213 1.75 4.87 -16.04
N HIS A 214 1.60 4.25 -17.22
CA HIS A 214 0.66 4.73 -18.24
C HIS A 214 -0.79 4.62 -17.79
N ALA A 215 -1.16 3.59 -17.03
CA ALA A 215 -2.50 3.47 -16.47
C ALA A 215 -2.82 4.61 -15.49
N VAL A 216 -1.89 4.93 -14.58
CA VAL A 216 -2.02 6.08 -13.66
C VAL A 216 -2.10 7.38 -14.44
N ASN A 217 -1.19 7.59 -15.41
CA ASN A 217 -1.15 8.83 -16.20
C ASN A 217 -2.42 9.02 -17.04
N LYS A 218 -2.98 7.93 -17.59
CA LYS A 218 -4.25 7.95 -18.32
C LYS A 218 -5.43 8.32 -17.41
N ALA A 219 -5.42 7.84 -16.16
CA ALA A 219 -6.48 8.13 -15.19
C ALA A 219 -6.35 9.53 -14.56
N ASN A 220 -5.13 9.99 -14.29
CA ASN A 220 -4.81 11.34 -13.82
C ASN A 220 -3.43 11.78 -14.34
N PRO A 221 -3.37 12.62 -15.38
CA PRO A 221 -2.11 13.11 -15.96
C PRO A 221 -1.26 13.96 -15.01
N TYR A 222 -1.86 14.54 -13.96
CA TYR A 222 -1.17 15.40 -13.00
C TYR A 222 -0.52 14.62 -11.86
N PHE A 223 -0.90 13.34 -11.68
CA PHE A 223 -0.48 12.56 -10.52
C PHE A 223 1.05 12.45 -10.42
N TRP A 224 1.72 12.00 -11.48
CA TRP A 224 3.18 11.82 -11.42
C TRP A 224 3.95 13.14 -11.30
N PRO A 225 3.66 14.20 -12.09
CA PRO A 225 4.30 15.50 -11.89
C PRO A 225 4.19 16.02 -10.45
N GLU A 226 3.00 15.95 -9.85
CA GLU A 226 2.76 16.43 -8.48
C GLU A 226 3.36 15.52 -7.42
N ALA A 227 3.40 14.19 -7.62
CA ALA A 227 4.04 13.27 -6.69
C ALA A 227 5.56 13.45 -6.64
N ILE A 228 6.15 13.91 -7.73
CA ILE A 228 7.60 14.04 -7.94
C ILE A 228 8.09 15.41 -7.51
N ASN A 229 7.35 16.45 -7.87
CA ASN A 229 7.61 17.81 -7.41
C ASN A 229 6.40 18.32 -6.64
N PRO A 230 6.13 17.77 -5.44
CA PRO A 230 5.03 18.24 -4.62
C PRO A 230 5.23 19.71 -4.27
N ASP A 231 4.15 20.48 -4.36
CA ASP A 231 4.16 21.85 -3.85
C ASP A 231 4.34 21.88 -2.32
N GLU A 232 4.55 23.07 -1.74
CA GLU A 232 4.76 23.21 -0.29
C GLU A 232 3.60 22.64 0.54
N THR A 233 2.37 22.69 0.01
CA THR A 233 1.14 22.17 0.63
C THR A 233 1.05 20.64 0.63
N LEU A 234 1.44 19.97 -0.47
CA LEU A 234 1.55 18.51 -0.53
C LEU A 234 2.71 18.01 0.33
N ASN A 235 3.85 18.72 0.31
CA ASN A 235 5.02 18.38 1.14
C ASN A 235 4.68 18.36 2.64
N ALA A 236 3.91 19.35 3.09
CA ALA A 236 3.43 19.40 4.47
C ALA A 236 2.48 18.25 4.83
N THR A 237 1.88 17.56 3.85
CA THR A 237 0.96 16.41 4.04
C THR A 237 1.65 15.06 3.80
N MET A 238 2.79 15.04 3.10
CA MET A 238 3.57 13.83 2.77
C MET A 238 4.78 13.61 3.69
N MET A 239 5.30 14.66 4.36
CA MET A 239 6.35 14.57 5.40
C MET A 239 6.03 13.57 6.52
N TRP A 240 4.79 13.12 6.69
CA TRP A 240 4.37 12.25 7.78
C TRP A 240 4.71 10.75 7.58
N THR A 241 5.38 10.38 6.48
CA THR A 241 5.92 9.01 6.23
C THR A 241 7.42 9.03 5.89
N TRP A 242 8.19 9.67 6.79
CA TRP A 242 9.57 10.16 6.63
C TRP A 242 10.59 9.19 6.00
N GLN A 243 10.56 7.88 6.31
CA GLN A 243 11.59 6.95 5.82
C GLN A 243 11.27 6.37 4.42
N ALA A 244 10.00 6.03 4.16
CA ALA A 244 9.58 5.47 2.88
C ALA A 244 9.54 6.53 1.77
N CYS A 245 9.40 7.82 2.13
CA CYS A 245 9.33 8.94 1.20
C CYS A 245 10.61 9.07 0.37
N HIS A 246 11.78 9.19 0.97
CA HIS A 246 12.99 9.52 0.20
C HIS A 246 13.38 8.44 -0.82
N GLU A 247 13.31 7.17 -0.44
CA GLU A 247 13.64 6.05 -1.34
C GLU A 247 12.58 5.83 -2.42
N THR A 248 11.29 5.94 -2.04
CA THR A 248 10.18 5.75 -2.99
C THR A 248 10.11 6.93 -3.95
N PHE A 249 10.17 8.18 -3.47
CA PHE A 249 10.16 9.37 -4.34
C PHE A 249 11.42 9.48 -5.19
N GLY A 250 12.59 9.12 -4.66
CA GLY A 250 13.82 9.00 -5.44
C GLY A 250 13.67 7.98 -6.58
N ALA A 251 13.12 6.80 -6.28
CA ALA A 251 12.84 5.78 -7.28
C ALA A 251 11.76 6.22 -8.30
N LEU A 252 10.72 6.93 -7.86
CA LEU A 252 9.69 7.51 -8.73
C LEU A 252 10.30 8.56 -9.68
N HIS A 253 11.18 9.44 -9.19
CA HIS A 253 11.90 10.41 -10.03
C HIS A 253 12.67 9.71 -11.15
N ILE A 254 13.40 8.64 -10.81
CA ILE A 254 14.18 7.86 -11.77
C ILE A 254 13.26 7.23 -12.82
N VAL A 255 12.18 6.58 -12.39
CA VAL A 255 11.21 5.94 -13.28
C VAL A 255 10.51 6.98 -14.16
N TYR A 256 10.12 8.13 -13.62
CA TYR A 256 9.48 9.19 -14.39
C TYR A 256 10.40 9.78 -15.45
N ALA A 257 11.67 10.04 -15.11
CA ALA A 257 12.65 10.49 -16.07
C ALA A 257 12.83 9.44 -17.19
N ALA A 258 12.95 8.16 -16.83
CA ALA A 258 13.14 7.08 -17.79
C ALA A 258 11.92 6.82 -18.70
N VAL A 259 10.70 6.98 -18.19
CA VAL A 259 9.47 6.79 -18.99
C VAL A 259 9.18 7.99 -19.90
N ASN A 260 9.65 9.19 -19.54
CA ASN A 260 9.44 10.41 -20.33
C ASN A 260 10.67 10.84 -21.14
N ASP A 261 11.74 10.03 -21.17
CA ASP A 261 12.91 10.32 -22.01
C ASP A 261 12.53 10.17 -23.49
N PRO A 262 12.71 11.21 -24.33
CA PRO A 262 12.41 11.16 -25.76
C PRO A 262 13.22 10.13 -26.56
N LYS A 263 14.28 9.54 -25.98
CA LYS A 263 15.06 8.45 -26.58
C LYS A 263 14.51 7.05 -26.26
N ASP A 264 13.54 6.91 -25.34
CA ASP A 264 13.00 5.63 -24.80
C ASP A 264 14.09 4.60 -24.40
N GLU A 265 15.30 5.11 -24.17
CA GLU A 265 16.40 4.36 -23.61
C GLU A 265 16.22 4.38 -22.10
N PHE A 266 15.45 3.43 -21.59
CA PHE A 266 15.75 2.91 -20.26
C PHE A 266 17.10 2.17 -20.34
N THR A 267 18.17 2.92 -20.47
CA THR A 267 19.53 2.48 -20.26
C THR A 267 19.89 2.86 -18.83
N PHE A 268 19.72 1.89 -17.93
CA PHE A 268 20.73 1.67 -16.91
C PHE A 268 21.61 0.57 -17.48
#